data_AF-A0A946VBI1-F1
#
_entry.id   AF-A0A946VBI1-F1
#
_cell.length_a   1.000
_cell.length_b   1.000
_cell.length_c   1.000
_cell.angle_alpha   90.00
_cell.angle_beta   90.00
_cell.angle_gamma   90.00
#
_symmetry.space_group_name_H-M   'P 1'
#
loop_
_entity.id
_entity.type
_entity.pdbx_description
1 polymer ?
#
loop_
_entity_poly.entity_id
_entity_poly.type
_entity_poly.pdbx_seq_one_letter_code
_entity_poly.pdbx_strand_id
1 'polypeptide(L)'
;MATTKINLQCDIPVRDIVCAAIRDYACAAYPKGGSDCAQVARSALLDLAAQIETGIHAGSEAVLISRRPRAMVKAAFTWYYDRLDAEQGGDSTRQRERLQSLLREQPVHGADLDAARAADHAATWSSPAGPR
;
A
#
# COMPACT_ATOMS: atom_id res chain seq x y z
N MET A 1 1.85 13.11 25.36
CA MET A 1 0.58 12.62 24.78
C MET A 1 0.92 11.95 23.46
N ALA A 2 0.65 10.66 23.28
CA ALA A 2 1.01 9.95 22.06
C ALA A 2 0.00 10.27 20.95
N THR A 3 0.48 10.78 19.82
CA THR A 3 -0.35 11.07 18.65
C THR A 3 -1.00 9.77 18.14
N THR A 4 -2.33 9.69 18.22
CA THR A 4 -3.12 8.51 17.82
C THR A 4 -3.43 8.47 16.33
N LYS A 5 -3.09 9.55 15.61
CA LYS A 5 -3.22 9.69 14.17
C LYS A 5 -1.85 9.79 13.51
N ILE A 6 -1.79 9.45 12.23
CA ILE A 6 -0.66 9.68 11.34
C ILE A 6 -1.14 10.48 10.14
N ASN A 7 -0.28 11.36 9.62
CA ASN A 7 -0.55 12.09 8.39
C ASN A 7 -0.08 11.27 7.17
N LEU A 8 -1.01 10.84 6.33
CA LEU A 8 -0.70 10.26 5.04
C LEU A 8 -0.67 11.38 4.01
N GLN A 9 0.48 11.58 3.38
CA GLN A 9 0.67 12.59 2.35
C GLN A 9 1.09 11.91 1.04
N CYS A 10 0.22 11.96 0.02
CA CYS A 10 0.52 11.46 -1.30
C CYS A 10 -0.38 12.07 -2.37
N ASP A 11 0.05 11.92 -3.63
CA ASP A 11 -0.74 12.32 -4.78
C ASP A 11 -1.82 11.29 -5.14
N ILE A 12 -2.67 11.64 -6.10
CA ILE A 12 -3.80 10.82 -6.55
C ILE A 12 -3.36 9.43 -7.05
N PRO A 13 -2.31 9.30 -7.91
CA PRO A 13 -1.83 7.99 -8.35
C PRO A 13 -1.42 7.08 -7.20
N VAL A 14 -0.68 7.60 -6.22
CA VAL A 14 -0.25 6.82 -5.04
C VAL A 14 -1.44 6.45 -4.17
N ARG A 15 -2.38 7.38 -3.96
CA ARG A 15 -3.63 7.13 -3.23
C ARG A 15 -4.40 5.95 -3.82
N ASP A 16 -4.51 5.90 -5.14
CA ASP A 16 -5.25 4.83 -5.83
C ASP A 16 -4.60 3.46 -5.60
N ILE A 17 -3.27 3.40 -5.62
CA ILE A 17 -2.51 2.17 -5.28
C ILE A 17 -2.74 1.78 -3.82
N VAL A 18 -2.67 2.73 -2.88
CA VAL A 18 -2.91 2.48 -1.46
C VAL A 18 -4.32 1.93 -1.22
N CYS A 19 -5.33 2.57 -1.80
CA CYS A 19 -6.72 2.15 -1.68
C CYS A 19 -6.95 0.77 -2.29
N ALA A 20 -6.38 0.49 -3.47
CA ALA A 20 -6.44 -0.83 -4.10
C ALA A 20 -5.78 -1.90 -3.23
N ALA A 21 -4.57 -1.67 -2.73
CA ALA A 21 -3.84 -2.61 -1.88
C ALA A 21 -4.64 -2.96 -0.61
N ILE A 22 -5.22 -1.96 0.05
CA ILE A 22 -6.04 -2.17 1.27
C ILE A 22 -7.31 -2.97 0.94
N ARG A 23 -8.02 -2.62 -0.14
CA ARG A 23 -9.28 -3.28 -0.55
C ARG A 23 -9.06 -4.73 -0.95
N ASP A 24 -8.04 -4.99 -1.76
CA ASP A 24 -7.70 -6.33 -2.23
C ASP A 24 -7.26 -7.21 -1.05
N TYR A 25 -6.38 -6.69 -0.19
CA TYR A 25 -5.94 -7.40 1.01
C TYR A 25 -7.13 -7.69 1.94
N ALA A 26 -8.04 -6.74 2.15
CA ALA A 26 -9.22 -6.96 2.97
C ALA A 26 -10.09 -8.10 2.41
N CYS A 27 -10.27 -8.17 1.09
CA CYS A 27 -11.05 -9.24 0.46
C CYS A 27 -10.34 -10.60 0.49
N ALA A 28 -9.02 -10.61 0.35
CA ALA A 28 -8.21 -11.84 0.35
C ALA A 28 -8.01 -12.41 1.77
N ALA A 29 -7.64 -11.57 2.74
CA ALA A 29 -7.37 -11.98 4.12
C ALA A 29 -8.66 -12.22 4.92
N TYR A 30 -9.74 -11.51 4.58
CA TYR A 30 -11.02 -11.59 5.28
C TYR A 30 -12.17 -11.77 4.27
N PRO A 31 -12.34 -12.98 3.69
CA PRO A 31 -13.39 -13.23 2.72
C PRO A 31 -14.79 -13.09 3.33
N LYS A 32 -15.79 -12.85 2.48
CA LYS A 32 -17.20 -12.81 2.89
C LYS A 32 -17.62 -14.16 3.47
N GLY A 33 -18.42 -14.14 4.54
CA GLY A 33 -18.87 -15.37 5.22
C GLY A 33 -17.85 -15.98 6.17
N GLY A 34 -16.71 -15.31 6.41
CA GLY A 34 -15.82 -15.64 7.54
C GLY A 34 -16.43 -15.29 8.90
N SER A 35 -15.68 -15.49 9.97
CA SER A 35 -16.13 -15.18 11.35
C SER A 35 -16.51 -13.70 11.54
N ASP A 36 -17.34 -13.42 12.55
CA ASP A 36 -17.73 -12.04 12.90
C ASP A 36 -16.51 -11.15 13.12
N CYS A 37 -15.49 -11.65 13.82
CA CYS A 37 -14.21 -10.95 14.01
C CYS A 37 -13.51 -10.63 12.68
N ALA A 38 -13.53 -11.55 11.72
CA ALA A 38 -12.97 -11.31 10.39
C ALA A 38 -13.77 -10.25 9.62
N GLN A 39 -15.10 -10.25 9.73
CA GLN A 39 -15.93 -9.23 9.08
C GLN A 39 -15.71 -7.83 9.68
N VAL A 40 -15.48 -7.73 10.99
CA VAL A 40 -15.12 -6.45 11.63
C VAL A 40 -13.79 -5.92 11.09
N ALA A 41 -12.76 -6.78 10.99
CA ALA A 41 -11.47 -6.40 10.43
C ALA A 41 -11.59 -5.98 8.95
N ARG A 42 -12.40 -6.70 8.17
CA ARG A 42 -12.72 -6.39 6.77
C ARG A 42 -13.35 -5.00 6.64
N SER A 43 -14.43 -4.73 7.39
CA SER A 43 -15.12 -3.45 7.33
C SER A 43 -14.20 -2.30 7.74
N ALA A 44 -13.42 -2.46 8.81
CA ALA A 44 -12.47 -1.43 9.25
C ALA A 44 -11.42 -1.08 8.19
N LEU A 45 -10.93 -2.05 7.41
CA LEU A 45 -10.00 -1.79 6.31
C LEU A 45 -10.68 -1.08 5.13
N LEU A 46 -11.91 -1.49 4.78
CA LEU A 46 -12.66 -0.87 3.68
C LEU A 46 -13.04 0.59 4.01
N ASP A 47 -13.46 0.84 5.25
CA ASP A 47 -13.76 2.19 5.74
C ASP A 47 -12.49 3.06 5.74
N LEU A 48 -11.34 2.49 6.10
CA LEU A 48 -10.06 3.19 6.01
C LEU A 48 -9.71 3.57 4.56
N ALA A 49 -9.89 2.65 3.61
CA ALA A 49 -9.66 2.95 2.20
C ALA A 49 -10.59 4.05 1.69
N ALA A 50 -11.88 4.02 2.07
CA ALA A 50 -12.84 5.07 1.72
C ALA A 50 -12.46 6.43 2.35
N GLN A 51 -11.97 6.43 3.59
CA GLN A 51 -11.47 7.64 4.25
C GLN A 51 -10.27 8.24 3.51
N ILE A 52 -9.32 7.42 3.08
CA ILE A 52 -8.14 7.87 2.33
C ILE A 52 -8.55 8.41 0.95
N GLU A 53 -9.42 7.69 0.24
CA GLU A 53 -9.92 8.07 -1.08
C GLU A 53 -10.66 9.42 -1.05
N THR A 54 -11.47 9.65 -0.01
CA THR A 54 -12.22 10.90 0.15
C THR A 54 -11.31 12.05 0.64
N GLY A 55 -10.34 11.75 1.51
CA GLY A 55 -9.47 12.75 2.12
C GLY A 55 -8.33 13.24 1.22
N ILE A 56 -7.90 12.42 0.26
CA ILE A 56 -6.87 12.77 -0.72
C ILE A 56 -7.54 12.99 -2.08
N HIS A 57 -7.54 14.23 -2.57
CA HIS A 57 -8.15 14.64 -3.83
C HIS A 57 -7.38 15.83 -4.44
N ALA A 58 -7.81 16.35 -5.60
CA ALA A 58 -7.10 17.40 -6.32
C ALA A 58 -6.86 18.72 -5.53
N GLY A 59 -7.53 18.91 -4.39
CA GLY A 59 -7.36 20.07 -3.51
C GLY A 59 -6.72 19.74 -2.16
N SER A 60 -6.39 18.47 -1.89
CA SER A 60 -5.79 18.01 -0.64
C SER A 60 -4.98 16.75 -0.89
N GLU A 61 -3.66 16.84 -0.74
CA GLU A 61 -2.74 15.70 -0.89
C GLU A 61 -2.44 15.03 0.46
N ALA A 62 -3.21 15.33 1.50
CA ALA A 62 -2.97 14.83 2.84
C ALA A 62 -4.26 14.44 3.57
N VAL A 63 -4.19 13.36 4.36
CA VAL A 63 -5.30 12.91 5.21
C VAL A 63 -4.77 12.35 6.54
N LEU A 64 -5.46 12.71 7.63
CA LEU A 64 -5.18 12.17 8.96
C LEU A 64 -5.96 10.87 9.19
N ILE A 65 -5.25 9.75 9.32
CA ILE A 65 -5.86 8.45 9.66
C ILE A 65 -5.42 7.98 11.04
N SER A 66 -6.17 7.03 11.61
CA SER A 66 -5.77 6.36 12.85
C SER A 66 -4.45 5.62 12.68
N ARG A 67 -3.61 5.62 13.71
CA ARG A 67 -2.36 4.85 13.75
C ARG A 67 -2.59 3.35 13.99
N ARG A 68 -3.76 2.97 14.53
CA ARG A 68 -4.10 1.57 14.87
C ARG A 68 -4.00 0.61 13.68
N PRO A 69 -4.58 0.90 12.49
CA PRO A 69 -4.50 -0.03 11.37
C PRO A 69 -3.12 -0.06 10.68
N ARG A 70 -2.11 0.69 11.15
CA ARG A 70 -0.80 0.79 10.49
C ARG A 70 -0.15 -0.57 10.20
N ALA A 71 -0.24 -1.52 11.14
CA ALA A 71 0.31 -2.85 10.94
C ALA A 71 -0.44 -3.62 9.82
N MET A 72 -1.77 -3.48 9.77
CA MET A 72 -2.60 -4.10 8.73
C MET A 72 -2.39 -3.45 7.37
N VAL A 73 -2.21 -2.13 7.31
CA VAL A 73 -1.89 -1.42 6.05
C VAL A 73 -0.51 -1.84 5.54
N LYS A 74 0.48 -1.99 6.43
CA LYS A 74 1.80 -2.53 6.05
C LYS A 74 1.68 -3.95 5.47
N ALA A 75 0.86 -4.80 6.09
CA ALA A 75 0.59 -6.14 5.58
C ALA A 75 -0.10 -6.10 4.20
N ALA A 76 -1.05 -5.19 4.01
CA ALA A 76 -1.72 -4.98 2.72
C ALA A 76 -0.73 -4.59 1.61
N PHE A 77 0.22 -3.68 1.89
CA PHE A 77 1.25 -3.31 0.93
C PHE A 77 2.17 -4.47 0.59
N THR A 78 2.59 -5.23 1.60
CA THR A 78 3.45 -6.40 1.39
C THR A 78 2.76 -7.43 0.52
N TRP A 79 1.52 -7.79 0.87
CA TRP A 79 0.70 -8.74 0.11
C TRP A 79 0.43 -8.26 -1.32
N TYR A 80 0.14 -6.97 -1.52
CA TYR A 80 -0.13 -6.42 -2.85
C TYR A 80 1.06 -6.59 -3.79
N TYR A 81 2.28 -6.26 -3.32
CA TYR A 81 3.47 -6.43 -4.14
C TYR A 81 3.91 -7.90 -4.26
N ASP A 82 3.72 -8.74 -3.24
CA ASP A 82 3.95 -10.19 -3.37
C ASP A 82 3.08 -10.79 -4.48
N ARG A 83 1.82 -10.37 -4.58
CA ARG A 83 0.92 -10.79 -5.65
C ARG A 83 1.38 -10.31 -7.02
N LEU A 84 1.76 -9.03 -7.15
CA LEU A 84 2.26 -8.48 -8.42
C LEU A 84 3.55 -9.16 -8.87
N ASP A 85 4.47 -9.43 -7.94
CA ASP A 85 5.75 -10.09 -8.22
C ASP A 85 5.54 -11.53 -8.67
N ALA A 86 4.58 -12.24 -8.07
CA ALA A 86 4.20 -13.58 -8.49
C ALA A 86 3.57 -13.60 -9.90
N GLU A 87 2.81 -12.58 -10.27
CA GLU A 87 2.17 -12.46 -11.60
C GLU A 87 3.16 -12.05 -12.70
N GLN A 88 4.15 -11.21 -12.37
CA GLN A 88 5.06 -10.58 -13.34
C GLN A 88 6.48 -11.15 -13.35
N GLY A 89 6.81 -12.04 -12.40
CA GLY A 89 8.15 -12.61 -12.25
C GLY A 89 9.21 -11.59 -11.82
N GLY A 90 8.81 -10.60 -11.01
CA GLY A 90 9.65 -9.46 -10.58
C GLY A 90 9.99 -9.46 -9.09
N ASP A 91 10.73 -8.44 -8.67
CA ASP A 91 10.97 -8.10 -7.26
C ASP A 91 10.71 -6.61 -7.05
N SER A 92 9.57 -6.28 -6.45
CA SER A 92 9.14 -4.91 -6.18
C SER A 92 9.71 -4.34 -4.87
N THR A 93 10.92 -4.73 -4.47
CA THR A 93 11.52 -4.34 -3.17
C THR A 93 11.53 -2.83 -2.94
N ARG A 94 12.00 -2.01 -3.89
CA ARG A 94 12.08 -0.56 -3.69
C ARG A 94 10.69 0.08 -3.71
N GLN A 95 9.79 -0.42 -4.56
CA GLN A 95 8.40 0.05 -4.56
C GLN A 95 7.71 -0.20 -3.21
N ARG A 96 7.91 -1.39 -2.61
CA ARG A 96 7.39 -1.74 -1.27
C ARG A 96 7.93 -0.79 -0.21
N GLU A 97 9.25 -0.56 -0.20
CA GLU A 97 9.89 0.34 0.76
C GLU A 97 9.37 1.77 0.63
N ARG A 98 9.20 2.24 -0.61
CA ARG A 98 8.67 3.57 -0.89
C ARG A 98 7.24 3.70 -0.39
N LEU A 99 6.36 2.75 -0.67
CA LEU A 99 4.98 2.81 -0.18
C LEU A 99 4.89 2.71 1.36
N GLN A 100 5.78 1.95 1.99
CA GLN A 100 5.86 1.85 3.46
C GLN A 100 6.36 3.13 4.14
N SER A 101 7.05 4.04 3.42
CA SER A 101 7.47 5.33 3.98
C SER A 101 6.29 6.25 4.28
N LEU A 102 5.16 6.10 3.59
CA LEU A 102 3.89 6.77 3.91
C LEU A 102 3.45 6.53 5.35
N LEU A 103 3.62 5.30 5.84
CA LEU A 103 3.26 4.93 7.21
C LEU A 103 4.19 5.58 8.25
N ARG A 104 5.34 6.12 7.79
CA ARG A 104 6.30 6.90 8.58
C ARG A 104 6.10 8.41 8.36
N GLU A 105 4.98 8.83 7.77
CA GLU A 105 4.62 10.22 7.53
C GLU A 105 5.60 10.93 6.57
N GLN A 106 6.23 10.15 5.68
CA GLN A 106 7.01 10.70 4.57
C GLN A 106 6.12 10.84 3.33
N PRO A 107 6.18 11.98 2.62
CA PRO A 107 5.41 12.18 1.40
C PRO A 107 5.91 11.24 0.30
N VAL A 108 4.98 10.68 -0.46
CA VAL A 108 5.28 9.85 -1.64
C VAL A 108 4.44 10.34 -2.81
N HIS A 109 5.09 10.53 -3.95
CA HIS A 109 4.44 10.90 -5.20
C HIS A 109 4.58 9.78 -6.23
N GLY A 110 3.73 9.78 -7.25
CA GLY A 110 3.73 8.79 -8.33
C GLY A 110 5.09 8.71 -9.02
N ALA A 111 5.75 9.85 -9.24
CA ALA A 111 7.09 9.91 -9.81
C ALA A 111 8.13 9.13 -8.98
N ASP A 112 8.01 9.13 -7.65
CA ASP A 112 8.91 8.36 -6.79
C ASP A 112 8.67 6.85 -6.91
N LEU A 113 7.40 6.44 -7.03
CA LEU A 113 7.05 5.04 -7.25
C LEU A 113 7.47 4.55 -8.63
N ASP A 114 7.36 5.38 -9.66
CA ASP A 114 7.81 5.07 -11.01
C ASP A 114 9.34 4.94 -11.06
N ALA A 115 10.07 5.83 -10.37
CA ALA A 115 11.51 5.72 -10.23
C ALA A 115 11.92 4.43 -9.48
N ALA A 116 11.21 4.07 -8.41
CA ALA A 116 11.43 2.82 -7.69
C ALA A 116 11.17 1.59 -8.57
N ARG A 117 10.07 1.59 -9.34
CA ARG A 117 9.74 0.54 -10.31
C ARG A 117 10.82 0.38 -11.38
N ALA A 118 11.31 1.48 -11.93
CA ALA A 118 12.39 1.45 -12.93
C ALA A 118 13.67 0.85 -12.36
N ALA A 119 14.02 1.20 -11.12
CA ALA A 119 15.17 0.66 -10.42
C ALA A 119 15.03 -0.85 -10.10
N ASP A 120 13.83 -1.28 -9.72
CA ASP A 120 13.50 -2.70 -9.49
C ASP A 120 13.66 -3.51 -10.78
N HIS A 121 13.07 -3.04 -11.89
CA HIS A 121 13.23 -3.68 -13.20
C HIS A 121 14.70 -3.74 -13.68
N ALA A 122 15.47 -2.67 -13.46
CA ALA A 122 16.89 -2.64 -13.79
C ALA A 122 17.71 -3.64 -12.95
N ALA A 123 17.35 -3.85 -11.68
CA ALA A 123 18.00 -4.81 -10.79
C ALA A 123 17.70 -6.26 -11.20
N THR A 124 16.46 -6.55 -11.62
CA THR A 124 16.07 -7.87 -12.16
C THR A 124 16.92 -8.25 -13.37
N TRP A 125 17.17 -7.30 -14.28
CA TRP A 125 18.00 -7.53 -15.47
C TRP A 125 19.51 -7.57 -15.19
N SER A 126 19.97 -6.87 -14.15
CA SER A 126 21.39 -6.83 -13.78
C SER A 126 21.85 -8.05 -12.97
N SER A 127 20.95 -8.98 -12.66
CA SER A 127 21.27 -10.22 -11.96
C SER A 127 21.91 -11.23 -12.94
N PRO A 128 23.10 -11.81 -12.66
CA PRO A 128 23.83 -12.68 -13.57
C PRO A 128 23.27 -14.11 -13.64
N ALA A 129 21.94 -14.26 -13.72
CA ALA A 129 21.28 -15.53 -13.98
C ALA A 129 20.85 -15.59 -15.45
N GLY A 130 21.82 -15.87 -16.33
CA GLY A 130 21.53 -16.30 -17.69
C GLY A 130 20.75 -17.62 -17.69
N PRO A 131 19.88 -17.88 -18.69
CA PRO A 131 19.20 -19.15 -18.79
C PRO A 131 20.24 -20.26 -19.00
N ARG A 132 20.15 -21.31 -18.18
CA ARG A 132 20.85 -22.58 -18.40
C ARG A 132 20.12 -23.40 -19.46
#